data_AF-A0A6B1AJY9-F1
#
_entry.id   AF-A0A6B1AJY9-F1
#
_cell.length_a   1.000
_cell.length_b   1.000
_cell.length_c   1.000
_cell.angle_alpha   90.00
_cell.angle_beta   90.00
_cell.angle_gamma   90.00
#
_symmetry.space_group_name_H-M   'P 1'
#
loop_
_entity.id
_entity.type
_entity.pdbx_description
1 polymer ?
#
loop_
_entity_poly.entity_id
_entity_poly.type
_entity_poly.pdbx_seq_one_letter_code
_entity_poly.pdbx_strand_id
1 'polypeptide(L)'
;MALDLRRPDPKCRGWLERVLLQLEGSGVLEVTLERRPPHYHVAIFPQQYAAYVDQITRARQQYVTDGGRYRVRAGDSLWEIARRHDTTVPRLRSANNLNGSRIYPGQVLTLPG
;
A
#
# COMPACT_ATOMS: atom_id res chain seq x y z
N MET A 1 20.14 12.18 5.78
CA MET A 1 20.76 11.57 4.59
C MET A 1 20.42 12.44 3.40
N ALA A 2 21.35 12.67 2.47
CA ALA A 2 21.08 13.48 1.27
C ALA A 2 21.21 12.61 0.01
N LEU A 3 20.33 12.83 -0.96
CA LEU A 3 20.31 12.11 -2.22
C LEU A 3 19.96 13.06 -3.37
N ASP A 4 20.64 12.90 -4.50
CA ASP A 4 20.35 13.63 -5.73
C ASP A 4 19.56 12.76 -6.70
N LEU A 5 18.33 13.14 -6.99
CA LEU A 5 17.48 12.45 -7.95
C LEU A 5 17.54 13.16 -9.30
N ARG A 6 17.96 12.42 -10.33
CA ARG A 6 17.87 12.89 -11.73
C ARG A 6 16.41 13.19 -12.06
N ARG A 7 16.17 14.32 -12.74
CA ARG A 7 14.84 14.66 -13.24
C ARG A 7 14.40 13.65 -14.32
N PRO A 8 13.28 12.92 -14.13
CA PRO A 8 12.80 11.95 -15.10
C PRO A 8 12.09 12.61 -16.30
N ASP A 9 11.74 11.79 -17.29
CA ASP A 9 10.96 12.21 -18.44
C ASP A 9 9.55 12.70 -18.01
N PRO A 10 8.85 13.47 -18.86
CA PRO A 10 7.58 14.09 -18.50
C PRO A 10 6.48 13.11 -18.05
N LYS A 11 6.47 11.85 -18.52
CA LYS A 11 5.42 10.88 -18.16
C LYS A 11 5.49 10.48 -16.68
N CYS A 12 6.71 10.37 -16.14
CA CYS A 12 6.95 9.95 -14.75
C CYS A 12 7.14 11.14 -13.79
N ARG A 13 7.49 12.32 -14.32
CA ARG A 13 7.79 13.51 -13.51
C ARG A 13 6.65 13.93 -12.61
N GLY A 14 5.41 13.99 -13.13
CA GLY A 14 4.26 14.42 -12.33
C GLY A 14 3.87 13.44 -11.23
N TRP A 15 4.26 12.17 -11.33
CA TRP A 15 4.14 11.23 -10.23
C TRP A 15 5.19 11.50 -9.16
N LEU A 16 6.46 11.65 -9.56
CA LEU A 16 7.57 11.92 -8.64
C LEU A 16 7.35 13.22 -7.85
N GLU A 17 6.97 14.30 -8.52
CA GLU A 17 6.73 15.60 -7.88
C GLU A 17 5.59 15.52 -6.85
N ARG A 18 4.52 14.77 -7.13
CA ARG A 18 3.43 14.54 -6.16
C ARG A 18 3.92 13.78 -4.92
N VAL A 19 4.72 12.73 -5.11
CA VAL A 19 5.26 11.95 -4.00
C VAL A 19 6.19 12.80 -3.14
N LEU A 20 7.07 13.59 -3.76
CA LEU A 20 7.99 14.47 -3.06
C LEU A 20 7.24 15.54 -2.25
N LEU A 21 6.24 16.19 -2.85
CA LEU A 21 5.38 17.16 -2.15
C LEU A 21 4.61 16.53 -0.99
N GLN A 22 4.09 15.31 -1.16
CA GLN A 22 3.38 14.61 -0.09
C GLN A 22 4.31 14.32 1.09
N LEU A 23 5.53 13.81 0.83
CA LEU A 23 6.49 13.45 1.87
C LEU A 23 7.10 14.68 2.56
N GLU A 24 7.29 15.78 1.83
CA GLU A 24 7.66 17.07 2.40
C GLU A 24 6.55 17.64 3.29
N GLY A 25 5.29 17.57 2.84
CA GLY A 25 4.13 17.98 3.65
C GLY A 25 3.96 17.13 4.91
N SER A 26 4.42 15.87 4.92
CA SER A 26 4.46 15.04 6.13
C SER A 26 5.74 15.20 6.95
N GLY A 27 6.64 16.10 6.56
CA GLY A 27 7.91 16.37 7.24
C GLY A 27 8.89 15.19 7.24
N VAL A 28 8.78 14.28 6.27
CA VAL A 28 9.67 13.09 6.19
C VAL A 28 10.98 13.44 5.50
N LEU A 29 10.92 14.42 4.60
CA LEU A 29 12.03 14.92 3.82
C LEU A 29 11.85 16.41 3.54
N GLU A 30 12.90 17.04 3.04
CA GLU A 30 12.85 18.31 2.31
C GLU A 30 13.32 18.09 0.88
N VAL A 31 12.71 18.80 -0.07
CA VAL A 31 13.10 18.71 -1.48
C VAL A 31 13.35 20.09 -2.08
N THR A 32 14.43 20.21 -2.85
CA THR A 32 14.73 21.40 -3.64
C THR A 32 15.01 21.02 -5.08
N LEU A 33 14.36 21.71 -6.02
CA LEU A 33 14.62 21.56 -7.45
C LEU A 33 15.75 22.50 -7.88
N GLU A 34 16.90 21.93 -8.21
CA GLU A 34 18.05 22.65 -8.77
C GLU A 34 17.90 22.77 -10.30
N ARG A 35 18.30 23.91 -10.86
CA ARG A 35 18.09 24.21 -12.29
C ARG A 35 19.28 23.81 -13.16
N ARG A 36 20.50 23.68 -12.62
CA ARG A 36 21.71 23.40 -13.40
C ARG A 36 22.73 22.48 -12.67
N PRO A 37 22.90 21.21 -13.12
CA PRO A 37 22.00 20.47 -14.01
C PRO A 37 20.63 20.25 -13.36
N PRO A 38 19.53 20.02 -14.10
CA PRO A 38 18.22 19.80 -13.49
C PRO A 38 18.16 18.50 -12.66
N HIS A 39 18.12 18.62 -11.33
CA HIS A 39 17.96 17.50 -10.41
C HIS A 39 17.25 17.92 -9.13
N TYR A 40 16.74 16.95 -8.38
CA TYR A 40 16.17 17.19 -7.05
C TYR A 40 17.21 16.87 -6.00
N HIS A 41 17.53 17.84 -5.15
CA HIS A 41 18.21 17.61 -3.88
C HIS A 41 17.16 17.17 -2.87
N VAL A 42 17.32 15.99 -2.30
CA VAL A 42 16.41 15.45 -1.28
C VAL A 42 17.17 15.22 0.01
N ALA A 43 16.75 15.90 1.07
CA ALA A 43 17.22 15.66 2.43
C ALA A 43 16.21 14.77 3.16
N ILE A 44 16.61 13.55 3.49
CA ILE A 44 15.80 12.60 4.27
C ILE A 44 16.21 12.69 5.73
N PHE A 45 15.25 12.95 6.61
CA PHE A 45 15.47 13.00 8.05
C PHE A 45 15.29 11.61 8.67
N PRO A 46 16.35 10.94 9.16
CA PRO A 46 16.27 9.52 9.51
C PRO A 46 15.23 9.18 10.57
N GLN A 47 15.07 10.04 11.58
CA GLN A 47 14.10 9.85 12.65
C GLN A 47 12.66 9.98 12.14
N GLN A 48 12.37 10.99 11.33
CA GLN A 48 11.03 11.21 10.76
C GLN A 48 10.69 10.13 9.73
N TYR A 49 11.65 9.73 8.90
CA TYR A 49 11.49 8.61 7.97
C TYR A 49 11.19 7.31 8.71
N ALA A 50 11.92 7.00 9.78
CA ALA A 50 11.65 5.81 10.59
C ALA A 50 10.23 5.83 11.18
N ALA A 51 9.80 6.97 11.75
CA ALA A 51 8.44 7.14 12.26
C ALA A 51 7.37 6.98 11.17
N TYR A 52 7.62 7.52 9.97
CA TYR A 52 6.73 7.34 8.82
C TYR A 52 6.62 5.87 8.40
N VAL A 53 7.75 5.15 8.33
CA VAL A 53 7.77 3.71 8.01
C VAL A 53 7.03 2.90 9.08
N ASP A 54 7.17 3.24 10.35
CA ASP A 54 6.43 2.60 11.44
C ASP A 54 4.92 2.84 11.32
N GLN A 55 4.51 4.07 11.00
CA GLN A 55 3.09 4.41 10.81
C GLN A 55 2.46 3.62 9.68
N ILE A 56 3.09 3.59 8.50
CA ILE A 56 2.55 2.80 7.37
C ILE A 56 2.56 1.30 7.68
N THR A 57 3.56 0.81 8.41
CA THR A 57 3.63 -0.61 8.79
C THR A 57 2.55 -0.98 9.81
N ARG A 58 2.28 -0.12 10.80
CA ARG A 58 1.19 -0.32 11.77
C ARG A 58 -0.18 -0.23 11.13
N ALA A 59 -0.41 0.76 10.27
CA ALA A 59 -1.65 0.88 9.51
C ALA A 59 -1.87 -0.36 8.64
N ARG A 60 -0.78 -0.93 8.10
CA ARG A 60 -0.86 -2.23 7.43
C ARG A 60 -1.23 -3.36 8.39
N GLN A 61 -0.58 -3.47 9.54
CA GLN A 61 -0.87 -4.53 10.50
C GLN A 61 -2.30 -4.47 11.08
N GLN A 62 -2.92 -3.28 11.12
CA GLN A 62 -4.30 -3.12 11.57
C GLN A 62 -5.34 -3.71 10.60
N TYR A 63 -5.07 -3.76 9.29
CA TYR A 63 -5.93 -4.53 8.37
C TYR A 63 -5.70 -6.04 8.50
N VAL A 64 -4.54 -6.45 9.04
CA VAL A 64 -4.19 -7.87 9.18
C VAL A 64 -4.94 -8.52 10.33
N THR A 65 -5.11 -7.78 11.42
CA THR A 65 -5.69 -8.28 12.68
C THR A 65 -7.19 -8.05 12.82
N ASP A 66 -7.76 -7.07 12.11
CA ASP A 66 -9.21 -6.98 11.99
C ASP A 66 -9.68 -7.98 10.94
N GLY A 67 -9.82 -9.24 11.37
CA GLY A 67 -10.36 -10.34 10.58
C GLY A 67 -11.80 -10.04 10.16
N GLY A 68 -11.95 -9.17 9.16
CA GLY A 68 -13.23 -8.75 8.63
C GLY A 68 -14.00 -9.97 8.16
N ARG A 69 -15.30 -10.03 8.51
CA ARG A 69 -16.19 -11.07 8.03
C ARG A 69 -16.87 -10.59 6.76
N TYR A 70 -16.70 -11.33 5.66
CA TYR A 70 -17.36 -11.05 4.39
C TYR A 70 -18.52 -12.01 4.16
N ARG A 71 -19.72 -11.49 3.89
CA ARG A 71 -20.86 -12.31 3.48
C ARG A 71 -20.91 -12.39 1.96
N VAL A 72 -20.67 -13.59 1.44
CA VAL A 72 -20.68 -13.90 0.00
C VAL A 72 -22.04 -13.53 -0.61
N ARG A 73 -22.03 -12.82 -1.73
CA ARG A 73 -23.21 -12.46 -2.50
C ARG A 73 -23.34 -13.35 -3.73
N ALA A 74 -24.55 -13.39 -4.30
CA ALA A 74 -24.78 -14.10 -5.55
C ALA A 74 -23.90 -13.49 -6.66
N GLY A 75 -23.08 -14.34 -7.30
CA GLY A 75 -22.15 -13.94 -8.35
C GLY A 75 -20.71 -13.66 -7.88
N ASP A 76 -20.42 -13.64 -6.58
CA ASP A 76 -19.04 -13.47 -6.13
C ASP A 76 -18.18 -14.71 -6.40
N SER A 77 -16.90 -14.48 -6.66
CA SER A 77 -15.87 -15.53 -6.72
C SER A 77 -14.79 -15.29 -5.66
N LEU A 78 -14.12 -16.37 -5.22
CA LEU A 78 -12.99 -16.24 -4.28
C LEU A 78 -11.90 -15.30 -4.79
N TRP A 79 -11.67 -15.26 -6.11
CA TRP A 79 -10.66 -14.39 -6.70
C TRP A 79 -11.03 -12.92 -6.57
N GLU A 80 -12.28 -12.57 -6.87
CA GLU A 80 -12.76 -11.20 -6.73
C GLU A 80 -12.78 -10.74 -5.28
N ILE A 81 -13.21 -11.60 -4.36
CA ILE A 81 -13.20 -11.31 -2.92
C ILE A 81 -11.76 -11.08 -2.44
N ALA A 82 -10.84 -11.98 -2.79
CA ALA A 82 -9.43 -11.86 -2.40
C ALA A 82 -8.81 -10.55 -2.93
N ARG A 83 -9.06 -10.21 -4.20
CA ARG A 83 -8.57 -8.98 -4.82
C ARG A 83 -9.17 -7.71 -4.21
N ARG A 84 -10.45 -7.73 -3.85
CA ARG A 84 -11.14 -6.59 -3.22
C ARG A 84 -10.66 -6.32 -1.79
N HIS A 85 -10.14 -7.33 -1.11
CA HIS A 85 -9.73 -7.28 0.30
C HIS A 85 -8.21 -7.46 0.49
N ASP A 86 -7.42 -7.12 -0.54
CA ASP A 86 -5.94 -7.13 -0.52
C ASP A 86 -5.32 -8.42 0.06
N THR A 87 -5.95 -9.56 -0.21
CA THR A 87 -5.52 -10.88 0.25
C THR A 87 -5.40 -11.84 -0.93
N THR A 88 -5.09 -13.11 -0.68
CA THR A 88 -4.89 -14.10 -1.74
C THR A 88 -5.85 -15.26 -1.61
N VAL A 89 -6.25 -15.86 -2.74
CA VAL A 89 -7.13 -17.05 -2.74
C VAL A 89 -6.57 -18.17 -1.85
N PRO A 90 -5.26 -18.51 -1.87
CA PRO A 90 -4.71 -19.51 -0.95
C PRO A 90 -4.86 -19.13 0.52
N ARG A 91 -4.60 -17.87 0.90
CA ARG A 91 -4.81 -17.40 2.28
C ARG A 91 -6.28 -17.49 2.68
N LEU A 92 -7.19 -17.01 1.83
CA LEU A 92 -8.62 -17.03 2.09
C LEU A 92 -9.15 -18.46 2.25
N ARG A 93 -8.64 -19.40 1.44
CA ARG A 93 -8.97 -20.81 1.58
C ARG A 93 -8.44 -21.41 2.88
N SER A 94 -7.20 -21.13 3.24
CA SER A 94 -6.58 -21.61 4.48
C SER A 94 -7.31 -21.08 5.71
N ALA A 95 -7.72 -19.80 5.70
CA ALA A 95 -8.43 -19.17 6.82
C ALA A 95 -9.86 -19.70 7.01
N ASN A 96 -10.46 -20.27 5.96
CA ASN A 96 -11.84 -20.75 5.96
C ASN A 96 -11.96 -22.27 5.75
N ASN A 97 -10.85 -23.02 5.83
CA ASN A 97 -10.78 -24.46 5.60
C ASN A 97 -11.46 -24.93 4.29
N LEU A 98 -11.25 -24.17 3.20
CA LEU A 98 -11.86 -24.47 1.89
C LEU A 98 -10.96 -25.37 1.03
N ASN A 99 -11.45 -26.56 0.70
CA ASN A 99 -10.76 -27.52 -0.16
C ASN A 99 -10.81 -27.18 -1.67
N GLY A 100 -11.40 -26.05 -2.06
CA GLY A 100 -11.47 -25.62 -3.45
C GLY A 100 -11.95 -24.17 -3.60
N SER A 101 -12.45 -23.81 -4.78
CA SER A 101 -12.92 -22.46 -5.09
C SER A 101 -14.43 -22.25 -4.93
N ARG A 102 -15.15 -23.27 -4.43
CA ARG A 102 -16.60 -23.27 -4.35
C ARG A 102 -17.06 -22.53 -3.10
N ILE A 103 -17.85 -21.48 -3.29
CA ILE A 103 -18.47 -20.66 -2.25
C ILE A 103 -19.94 -20.47 -2.56
N TYR A 104 -20.75 -20.29 -1.52
CA TYR A 104 -22.20 -20.15 -1.66
C TYR A 104 -22.68 -18.77 -1.21
N PRO A 105 -23.65 -18.16 -1.91
CA PRO A 105 -24.28 -16.93 -1.46
C PRO A 105 -24.83 -17.07 -0.04
N GLY A 106 -24.57 -16.08 0.80
CA GLY A 106 -24.94 -16.07 2.22
C GLY A 106 -23.88 -16.66 3.15
N GLN A 107 -22.86 -17.36 2.64
CA GLN A 107 -21.73 -17.86 3.42
C GLN A 107 -20.91 -16.69 3.99
N VAL A 108 -20.47 -16.83 5.24
CA VAL A 108 -19.57 -15.85 5.88
C VAL A 108 -18.15 -16.38 5.80
N LEU A 109 -17.25 -15.59 5.22
CA LEU A 109 -15.83 -15.87 5.11
C LEU A 109 -15.06 -14.95 6.05
N THR A 110 -14.13 -15.54 6.80
CA THR A 110 -13.10 -14.82 7.53
C THR A 110 -12.07 -14.33 6.54
N LEU A 111 -11.88 -13.02 6.43
CA LEU A 111 -10.84 -12.43 5.60
C LEU A 111 -9.51 -12.50 6.36
N PRO A 112 -8.49 -13.20 5.84
CA PRO A 112 -7.18 -13.19 6.44
C PRO A 112 -6.43 -11.93 6.05
N GLY A 113 -5.85 -11.30 7.07
CA GLY A 113 -4.81 -10.31 6.96
C GLY A 113 -3.56 -10.70 6.19
#